data_AF-A0AB73B5M0-F1
#
_entry.id   AF-A0AB73B5M0-F1
#
_cell.length_a   1.000
_cell.length_b   1.000
_cell.length_c   1.000
_cell.angle_alpha   90.00
_cell.angle_beta   90.00
_cell.angle_gamma   90.00
#
_symmetry.space_group_name_H-M   'P 1'
#
loop_
_entity.id
_entity.type
_entity.pdbx_description
1 polymer ?
#
loop_
_entity_poly.entity_id
_entity_poly.type
_entity_poly.pdbx_seq_one_letter_code
_entity_poly.pdbx_strand_id
1 'polypeptide(L)'
;MAGRLGVDLAQWLVAQGYTDADFRVTPRGALLMERWGVAAAQSLTARPCIDTSQRLPHMGGELGNALCSAFFANGWIARVGDTRAGEPTARGIKAFSAASFDVARAMSMHPDSLGVEDA
;
A
#
# COMPACT_ATOMS: atom_id res chain seq x y z
N MET A 1 1.02 1.13 6.32
CA MET A 1 -0.21 1.58 5.63
C MET A 1 -1.35 0.66 6.04
N ALA A 2 -2.50 1.20 6.44
CA ALA A 2 -3.67 0.43 6.88
C ALA A 2 -4.83 0.58 5.87
N GLY A 3 -5.99 0.03 6.18
CA GLY A 3 -7.17 -0.01 5.34
C GLY A 3 -7.07 -1.02 4.21
N ARG A 4 -8.04 -0.99 3.30
CA ARG A 4 -8.15 -1.95 2.18
C ARG A 4 -6.91 -1.95 1.29
N LEU A 5 -6.40 -0.77 0.92
CA LEU A 5 -5.18 -0.65 0.12
C LEU A 5 -3.97 -1.32 0.81
N GLY A 6 -3.80 -1.10 2.11
CA GLY A 6 -2.69 -1.67 2.87
C GLY A 6 -2.76 -3.20 2.97
N VAL A 7 -3.97 -3.75 3.13
CA VAL A 7 -4.21 -5.20 3.15
C VAL A 7 -3.99 -5.81 1.77
N ASP A 8 -4.58 -5.24 0.72
CA ASP A 8 -4.48 -5.77 -0.65
C ASP A 8 -3.02 -5.73 -1.14
N LEU A 9 -2.28 -4.66 -0.83
CA LEU A 9 -0.85 -4.56 -1.12
C LEU A 9 -0.06 -5.66 -0.40
N ALA A 10 -0.33 -5.87 0.89
CA ALA A 10 0.37 -6.86 1.69
C ALA A 10 0.15 -8.28 1.15
N GLN A 11 -1.10 -8.64 0.84
CA GLN A 11 -1.44 -9.94 0.24
C GLN A 11 -0.80 -10.12 -1.14
N TRP A 12 -0.81 -9.07 -1.96
CA TRP A 12 -0.21 -9.10 -3.28
C TRP A 12 1.31 -9.29 -3.22
N LEU A 13 2.01 -8.59 -2.32
CA LEU A 13 3.46 -8.74 -2.13
C LEU A 13 3.83 -10.18 -1.76
N VAL A 14 3.04 -10.82 -0.89
CA VAL A 14 3.22 -12.23 -0.53
C VAL A 14 2.94 -13.14 -1.72
N ALA A 15 1.80 -12.97 -2.38
CA ALA A 15 1.37 -13.82 -3.50
C ALA A 15 2.34 -13.78 -4.69
N GLN A 16 2.99 -12.64 -4.92
CA GLN A 16 3.99 -12.46 -5.98
C GLN A 16 5.42 -12.85 -5.54
N GLY A 17 5.63 -13.24 -4.29
CA GLY A 17 6.94 -13.62 -3.75
C GLY A 17 7.91 -12.44 -3.55
N TYR A 18 7.40 -11.21 -3.41
CA TYR A 18 8.20 -10.04 -3.04
C TYR A 18 8.49 -10.00 -1.54
N THR A 19 7.60 -10.59 -0.73
CA THR A 19 7.84 -10.87 0.69
C THR A 19 7.41 -12.29 1.03
N ASP A 20 7.89 -12.83 2.14
CA ASP A 20 7.29 -14.02 2.76
C ASP A 20 6.03 -13.66 3.59
N ALA A 21 5.41 -14.66 4.22
CA ALA A 21 4.20 -14.50 5.01
C ALA A 21 4.38 -13.61 6.26
N ASP A 22 5.63 -13.47 6.76
CA ASP A 22 5.99 -12.60 7.87
C ASP A 22 6.45 -11.21 7.41
N PHE A 23 6.29 -10.92 6.12
CA PHE A 23 6.71 -9.70 5.44
C PHE A 23 8.21 -9.46 5.37
N ARG A 24 9.04 -10.51 5.49
CA ARG A 24 10.48 -10.39 5.19
C ARG A 24 10.65 -10.22 3.69
N VAL A 25 11.42 -9.21 3.30
CA VAL A 25 11.66 -8.86 1.89
C VAL A 25 12.54 -9.90 1.22
N THR A 26 12.12 -10.40 0.05
CA THR A 26 12.94 -11.28 -0.78
C THR A 26 13.91 -10.46 -1.63
N PRO A 27 14.98 -11.05 -2.21
CA PRO A 27 15.85 -10.32 -3.15
C PRO A 27 15.09 -9.69 -4.32
N ARG A 28 14.04 -10.37 -4.82
CA ARG A 28 13.16 -9.83 -5.87
C ARG A 28 12.32 -8.66 -5.35
N GLY A 29 11.82 -8.75 -4.11
CA GLY A 29 11.11 -7.65 -3.44
C GLY A 29 11.96 -6.40 -3.28
N ALA A 30 13.23 -6.58 -2.92
CA ALA A 30 14.17 -5.47 -2.75
C ALA A 30 14.30 -4.64 -4.03
N LEU A 31 14.43 -5.29 -5.19
CA LEU A 31 14.50 -4.61 -6.49
C LEU A 31 13.23 -3.81 -6.82
N LEU A 32 12.06 -4.33 -6.47
CA LEU A 32 10.79 -3.61 -6.63
C LEU A 32 10.73 -2.39 -5.70
N MET A 33 11.11 -2.58 -4.44
CA MET A 33 11.08 -1.53 -3.42
C MET A 33 12.06 -0.40 -3.74
N GLU A 34 13.24 -0.70 -4.27
CA GLU A 34 14.18 0.31 -4.79
C GLU A 34 13.56 1.13 -5.92
N ARG A 35 12.87 0.50 -6.87
CA ARG A 35 12.13 1.21 -7.94
C ARG A 35 11.01 2.09 -7.41
N TRP A 36 10.46 1.75 -6.25
CA TRP A 36 9.46 2.56 -5.55
C TRP A 36 10.07 3.63 -4.64
N GLY A 37 11.40 3.69 -4.51
CA GLY A 37 12.11 4.68 -3.70
C GLY A 37 12.39 4.24 -2.25
N VAL A 38 12.27 2.95 -1.95
CA VAL A 38 12.63 2.36 -0.64
C VAL A 38 13.96 1.62 -0.77
N ALA A 39 15.05 2.29 -0.41
CA ALA A 39 16.38 1.68 -0.36
C ALA A 39 16.54 0.75 0.85
N ALA A 40 17.44 -0.24 0.73
CA ALA A 40 17.79 -1.18 1.80
C ALA A 40 16.58 -1.87 2.47
N ALA A 41 15.54 -2.16 1.69
CA ALA A 41 14.27 -2.69 2.21
C ALA A 41 14.40 -4.00 3.00
N GLN A 42 15.40 -4.84 2.69
CA GLN A 42 15.69 -6.09 3.42
C GLN A 42 16.21 -5.86 4.85
N SER A 43 16.73 -4.68 5.14
CA SER A 43 17.20 -4.30 6.49
C SER A 43 16.08 -3.71 7.34
N LEU A 44 14.92 -3.40 6.75
CA LEU A 44 13.80 -2.79 7.45
C LEU A 44 12.98 -3.87 8.16
N THR A 45 12.57 -3.58 9.38
CA THR A 45 11.63 -4.43 10.11
C THR A 45 10.23 -4.33 9.51
N ALA A 46 9.58 -5.48 9.39
CA ALA A 46 8.18 -5.59 9.02
C ALA A 46 7.48 -6.51 10.02
N ARG A 47 6.19 -6.27 10.26
CA ARG A 47 5.37 -7.16 11.07
C ARG A 47 3.93 -7.19 10.56
N PRO A 48 3.24 -8.33 10.66
CA PRO A 48 1.79 -8.36 10.50
C PRO A 48 1.12 -7.46 11.55
N CYS A 49 0.27 -6.56 11.08
CA CYS A 49 -0.57 -5.72 11.93
C CYS A 49 -2.01 -5.84 11.46
N ILE A 50 -2.94 -6.15 12.36
CA ILE A 50 -4.33 -6.37 11.98
C ILE A 50 -4.99 -5.02 11.71
N ASP A 51 -5.51 -4.87 10.49
CA ASP A 51 -6.43 -3.80 10.19
C ASP A 51 -7.80 -4.11 10.81
N THR A 52 -8.30 -3.24 11.69
CA THR A 52 -9.57 -3.49 12.39
C THR A 52 -10.78 -3.41 11.47
N SER A 53 -10.73 -2.61 10.40
CA SER A 53 -11.82 -2.45 9.43
C SER A 53 -11.92 -3.64 8.48
N GLN A 54 -10.77 -4.17 8.03
CA GLN A 54 -10.70 -5.30 7.09
C GLN A 54 -10.60 -6.66 7.78
N ARG A 55 -10.24 -6.68 9.08
CA ARG A 55 -9.95 -7.87 9.89
C ARG A 55 -8.89 -8.79 9.26
N LEU A 56 -7.91 -8.18 8.60
CA LEU A 56 -6.85 -8.86 7.88
C LEU A 56 -5.49 -8.20 8.17
N PRO A 57 -4.38 -8.95 8.09
CA PRO A 57 -3.06 -8.38 8.32
C PRO A 57 -2.66 -7.45 7.18
N HIS A 58 -2.19 -6.25 7.54
CA HIS A 58 -1.44 -5.37 6.69
C HIS A 58 0.03 -5.35 7.13
N MET A 59 0.89 -4.78 6.27
CA MET A 59 2.30 -4.60 6.58
C MET A 59 2.51 -3.38 7.49
N GLY A 60 2.93 -3.63 8.73
CA GLY A 60 3.38 -2.61 9.68
C GLY A 60 4.90 -2.63 9.86
N GLY A 61 5.42 -1.77 10.72
CA GLY A 61 6.86 -1.62 10.98
C GLY A 61 7.54 -0.60 10.06
N GLU A 62 8.87 -0.60 10.07
CA GLU A 62 9.70 0.32 9.28
C GLU A 62 9.42 0.18 7.78
N LEU A 63 9.30 -1.04 7.28
CA LEU A 63 9.01 -1.29 5.87
C LEU A 63 7.64 -0.73 5.46
N GLY A 64 6.60 -1.01 6.26
CA GLY A 64 5.25 -0.51 5.99
C GLY A 64 5.15 1.02 6.06
N ASN A 65 6.00 1.67 6.87
CA ASN A 65 6.12 3.13 6.94
C ASN A 65 6.91 3.69 5.76
N ALA A 66 8.03 3.06 5.39
CA ALA A 66 8.85 3.48 4.25
C ALA A 66 8.07 3.42 2.93
N LEU A 67 7.32 2.33 2.69
CA LEU A 67 6.43 2.22 1.53
C LEU A 67 5.36 3.32 1.53
N CYS A 68 4.75 3.58 2.69
CA CYS A 68 3.74 4.62 2.83
C CYS A 68 4.30 6.01 2.48
N SER A 69 5.43 6.36 3.08
CA SER A 69 6.12 7.63 2.80
C SER A 69 6.53 7.73 1.33
N ALA A 70 7.06 6.65 0.75
CA ALA A 70 7.44 6.62 -0.66
C ALA A 70 6.22 6.84 -1.58
N PHE A 71 5.08 6.22 -1.29
CA PHE A 71 3.89 6.38 -2.12
C PHE A 71 3.29 7.79 -2.00
N PHE A 72 3.34 8.41 -0.83
CA PHE A 72 2.98 9.83 -0.69
C PHE A 72 3.97 10.73 -1.45
N ALA A 73 5.28 10.52 -1.30
CA ALA A 73 6.31 11.33 -1.97
C ALA A 73 6.23 11.24 -3.50
N ASN A 74 5.87 10.08 -4.04
CA ASN A 74 5.64 9.89 -5.46
C ASN A 74 4.27 10.39 -5.95
N GLY A 75 3.40 10.85 -5.03
CA GLY A 75 2.03 11.26 -5.34
C GLY A 75 1.14 10.11 -5.81
N TRP A 76 1.46 8.87 -5.41
CA TRP A 76 0.69 7.66 -5.76
C TRP A 76 -0.52 7.48 -4.86
N ILE A 77 -0.43 7.96 -3.63
CA ILE A 77 -1.56 8.03 -2.72
C ILE A 77 -1.75 9.46 -2.22
N ALA A 78 -2.99 9.82 -1.91
CA ALA A 78 -3.36 11.08 -1.29
C ALA A 78 -4.16 10.81 -0.02
N ARG A 79 -4.11 11.73 0.94
CA ARG A 79 -4.96 11.66 2.13
C ARG A 79 -6.38 12.02 1.72
N VAL A 80 -7.35 11.26 2.25
CA VAL A 80 -8.78 11.57 2.10
C VAL A 80 -9.33 11.92 3.47
N GLY A 81 -9.75 13.19 3.61
CA GLY A 81 -10.15 13.78 4.88
C GLY A 81 -9.09 13.65 5.98
N ASP A 82 -9.55 13.49 7.22
CA ASP A 82 -8.70 13.33 8.41
C ASP A 82 -8.24 11.89 8.66
N THR A 83 -8.48 10.97 7.72
CA THR A 83 -8.15 9.56 7.91
C THR A 83 -6.64 9.31 7.77
N ARG A 84 -6.16 8.26 8.45
CA ARG A 84 -4.77 7.77 8.28
C ARG A 84 -4.60 6.90 7.03
N ALA A 85 -5.68 6.64 6.30
CA ALA A 85 -5.68 5.85 5.08
C ALA A 85 -5.42 6.77 3.88
N GLY A 86 -4.53 6.35 2.98
CA GLY A 86 -4.32 7.03 1.71
C GLY A 86 -5.09 6.31 0.62
N GLU A 87 -5.71 7.06 -0.28
CA GLU A 87 -6.35 6.51 -1.48
C GLU A 87 -5.43 6.65 -2.70
N PRO A 88 -5.44 5.68 -3.64
CA PRO A 88 -4.69 5.78 -4.88
C PRO A 88 -5.11 7.00 -5.71
N THR A 89 -4.14 7.79 -6.17
CA THR A 89 -4.39 8.84 -7.17
C THR A 89 -4.43 8.23 -8.57
N ALA A 90 -4.87 8.99 -9.58
CA ALA A 90 -4.76 8.56 -10.98
C ALA A 90 -3.31 8.22 -11.40
N ARG A 91 -2.32 8.88 -10.80
CA ARG A 91 -0.90 8.57 -10.99
C ARG A 91 -0.52 7.26 -10.30
N GLY A 92 -0.99 7.07 -9.06
CA GLY A 92 -0.78 5.84 -8.31
C GLY A 92 -1.35 4.62 -9.02
N ILE A 93 -2.58 4.72 -9.53
CA ILE A 93 -3.22 3.63 -10.29
C ILE A 93 -2.31 3.19 -11.44
N LYS A 94 -1.82 4.13 -12.26
CA LYS A 94 -0.90 3.82 -13.36
C LYS A 94 0.40 3.15 -12.87
N ALA A 95 0.97 3.65 -11.77
CA ALA A 95 2.21 3.11 -11.22
C ALA A 95 2.03 1.69 -10.65
N PHE A 96 0.94 1.45 -9.92
CA PHE A 96 0.60 0.14 -9.38
C PHE A 96 0.31 -0.87 -10.50
N SER A 97 -0.46 -0.46 -11.51
CA SER A 97 -0.71 -1.31 -12.69
C SER A 97 0.57 -1.65 -13.45
N ALA A 98 1.54 -0.73 -13.53
CA ALA A 98 2.84 -1.02 -14.14
C ALA A 98 3.66 -2.07 -13.37
N ALA A 99 3.39 -2.25 -12.08
CA ALA A 99 3.95 -3.32 -11.26
C ALA A 99 3.09 -4.60 -11.26
N SER A 100 1.99 -4.64 -12.02
CA SER A 100 0.96 -5.69 -11.98
C SER A 100 0.24 -5.80 -10.64
N PHE A 101 0.17 -4.70 -9.88
CA PHE A 101 -0.71 -4.55 -8.72
C PHE A 101 -1.99 -3.84 -9.13
N ASP A 102 -3.08 -4.61 -9.23
CA ASP A 102 -4.39 -4.05 -9.61
C ASP A 102 -5.09 -3.41 -8.39
N VAL A 103 -5.03 -2.08 -8.33
CA VAL A 103 -5.72 -1.29 -7.31
C VAL A 103 -7.22 -1.13 -7.57
N ALA A 104 -7.75 -1.46 -8.75
CA ALA A 104 -9.18 -1.38 -9.02
C ALA A 104 -9.98 -2.33 -8.10
N ARG A 105 -9.37 -3.46 -7.71
CA ARG A 105 -9.95 -4.38 -6.71
C ARG A 105 -9.92 -3.82 -5.28
N ALA A 106 -8.99 -2.92 -4.98
CA ALA A 106 -8.91 -2.22 -3.69
C ALA A 106 -9.90 -1.06 -3.57
N MET A 107 -10.34 -0.49 -4.70
CA MET A 107 -11.25 0.66 -4.78
C MET A 107 -12.73 0.27 -5.03
N SER A 108 -13.03 -0.97 -5.39
CA SER A 108 -14.35 -1.36 -5.92
C SER A 108 -15.51 -1.43 -4.89
N MET A 109 -15.47 -0.75 -3.75
CA MET A 109 -16.63 -0.70 -2.84
C MET A 109 -16.71 0.53 -1.92
N HIS A 110 -16.44 1.73 -2.44
CA HIS A 110 -16.99 2.97 -1.84
C HIS A 110 -17.82 3.72 -2.89
N PRO A 111 -19.13 3.44 -3.02
CA PRO A 111 -20.01 4.21 -3.90
C PRO A 111 -20.44 5.57 -3.34
N ASP A 112 -20.01 5.99 -2.15
CA ASP A 112 -20.33 7.32 -1.61
C ASP A 112 -19.11 7.93 -0.92
N SER A 113 -18.54 8.97 -1.54
CA SER A 113 -17.67 10.00 -0.91
C SER A 113 -17.49 11.24 -1.79
N LEU A 114 -18.08 11.32 -2.99
CA LEU A 114 -18.23 12.58 -3.72
C LEU A 114 -19.62 13.17 -3.45
N GLY A 115 -19.78 13.67 -2.22
CA GLY A 115 -20.84 14.61 -1.86
C GLY A 115 -20.19 15.91 -1.43
N VAL A 116 -19.77 16.73 -2.40
CA VAL A 116 -19.57 18.17 -2.19
C VAL A 116 -20.59 18.89 -3.05
N GLU A 117 -21.63 19.43 -2.43
CA GLU A 117 -22.23 20.70 -2.85
C GLU A 117 -22.64 21.47 -1.58
N ASP A 118 -21.95 22.58 -1.33
CA ASP A 118 -22.40 23.68 -0.49
C ASP A 118 -23.64 24.33 -1.13
N ALA A 119 -24.75 24.41 -0.39
CA ALA A 119 -25.78 25.46 -0.44
C ALA A 119 -26.82 25.26 0.67
#